data_AF-A0A3B8VVS8-F1
#
_entry.id   AF-A0A3B8VVS8-F1
#
_cell.length_a   1.000
_cell.length_b   1.000
_cell.length_c   1.000
_cell.angle_alpha   90.00
_cell.angle_beta   90.00
_cell.angle_gamma   90.00
#
_symmetry.space_group_name_H-M   'P 1'
#
loop_
_entity.id
_entity.type
_entity.pdbx_description
1 polymer ?
#
loop_
_entity_poly.entity_id
_entity_poly.type
_entity_poly.pdbx_seq_one_letter_code
_entity_poly.pdbx_strand_id
1 'polypeptide(L)'
;MRIVISEACLQKLVELPKEVQHSTIEFIRKFEVDSKLASIHLEHISSFKDRFLRTARINQKYRAILRIPNADDDIYDLLWIDNHDEAMSWAKNKVYADVYRNDELLPKETAKQQSHGKMVAISSHYHFIEVNENQLEQFLNGKLEKWQLFLQPIQW
;
A
#
# COMPACT_ATOMS: atom_id res chain seq x y z
N MET A 1 -10.78 5.97 -6.63
CA MET A 1 -10.42 4.99 -5.59
C MET A 1 -9.05 5.36 -5.04
N ARG A 2 -8.74 5.12 -3.76
CA ARG A 2 -7.51 5.60 -3.12
C ARG A 2 -6.63 4.45 -2.67
N ILE A 3 -5.33 4.57 -2.94
CA ILE A 3 -4.31 3.62 -2.48
C ILE A 3 -3.48 4.27 -1.38
N VAL A 4 -3.25 3.49 -0.33
CA VAL A 4 -2.34 3.83 0.75
C VAL A 4 -1.23 2.79 0.78
N ILE A 5 0.01 3.19 0.57
CA ILE A 5 1.15 2.26 0.50
C ILE A 5 1.78 2.13 1.88
N SER A 6 1.97 0.89 2.31
CA SER A 6 2.75 0.59 3.51
C SER A 6 4.24 0.89 3.31
N GLU A 7 4.92 1.33 4.36
CA GLU A 7 6.36 1.57 4.36
C GLU A 7 7.16 0.37 3.83
N ALA A 8 6.81 -0.84 4.29
CA ALA A 8 7.47 -2.08 3.84
C ALA A 8 7.28 -2.34 2.34
N CYS A 9 6.08 -2.06 1.79
CA CYS A 9 5.85 -2.18 0.36
C CYS A 9 6.66 -1.16 -0.43
N LEU A 10 6.76 0.07 0.08
CA LEU A 10 7.51 1.13 -0.59
C LEU A 10 9.01 0.82 -0.61
N GLN A 11 9.57 0.34 0.51
CA GLN A 11 10.95 -0.14 0.60
C GLN A 11 11.21 -1.30 -0.38
N LYS A 12 10.31 -2.28 -0.44
CA LYS A 12 10.41 -3.37 -1.41
C LYS A 12 10.39 -2.83 -2.85
N LEU A 13 9.49 -1.90 -3.15
CA LEU A 13 9.31 -1.36 -4.50
C LEU A 13 10.56 -0.64 -5.04
N VAL A 14 11.29 0.10 -4.19
CA VAL A 14 12.51 0.79 -4.63
C VAL A 14 13.64 -0.17 -5.02
N GLU A 15 13.63 -1.39 -4.48
CA GLU A 15 14.60 -2.44 -4.80
C GLU A 15 14.26 -3.21 -6.09
N LEU A 16 13.02 -3.10 -6.58
CA LEU A 16 12.58 -3.82 -7.77
C LEU A 16 13.14 -3.19 -9.06
N PRO A 17 13.22 -3.96 -10.17
CA PRO A 17 13.63 -3.42 -11.47
C PRO A 17 12.78 -2.22 -11.89
N LYS A 18 13.38 -1.28 -12.62
CA LYS A 18 12.71 -0.03 -13.05
C LYS A 18 11.44 -0.31 -13.85
N GLU A 19 11.41 -1.37 -14.64
CA GLU A 19 10.24 -1.78 -15.41
C GLU A 19 9.05 -2.15 -14.48
N VAL A 20 9.34 -2.75 -13.32
CA VAL A 20 8.32 -3.10 -12.32
C VAL A 20 7.86 -1.87 -11.55
N GLN A 21 8.78 -0.96 -11.24
CA GLN A 21 8.45 0.35 -10.67
C GLN A 21 7.48 1.13 -11.57
N HIS A 22 7.80 1.24 -12.86
CA HIS A 22 6.92 1.87 -13.85
C HIS A 22 5.57 1.14 -13.99
N SER A 23 5.58 -0.19 -14.03
CA SER A 23 4.34 -0.98 -14.06
C SER A 23 3.45 -0.72 -12.83
N THR A 24 4.06 -0.44 -11.68
CA THR A 24 3.35 -0.14 -10.43
C THR A 24 2.72 1.25 -10.47
N ILE A 25 3.40 2.25 -11.03
CA ILE A 25 2.83 3.59 -11.27
C ILE A 25 1.61 3.47 -12.19
N GLU A 26 1.74 2.76 -13.32
CA GLU A 26 0.61 2.52 -14.24
C GLU A 26 -0.53 1.73 -13.60
N PHE A 27 -0.22 0.80 -12.71
CA PHE A 27 -1.21 0.08 -11.92
C PHE A 27 -1.99 1.05 -11.02
N ILE A 28 -1.32 1.91 -10.25
CA ILE A 28 -1.97 2.89 -9.37
C ILE A 28 -2.85 3.84 -10.18
N ARG A 29 -2.34 4.37 -11.30
CA ARG A 29 -3.11 5.18 -12.24
C ARG A 29 -4.44 4.56 -12.62
N LYS A 30 -4.39 3.31 -13.12
CA LYS A 30 -5.57 2.57 -13.56
C LYS A 30 -6.50 2.28 -12.39
N PHE A 31 -5.93 1.98 -11.23
CA PHE A 31 -6.70 1.66 -10.02
C PHE A 31 -7.46 2.88 -9.49
N GLU A 32 -6.85 4.07 -9.52
CA GLU A 32 -7.50 5.32 -9.12
C GLU A 32 -8.74 5.63 -9.97
N VAL A 33 -8.63 5.35 -11.29
CA VAL A 33 -9.72 5.48 -12.25
C VAL A 33 -10.81 4.43 -12.01
N ASP A 34 -10.45 3.14 -12.01
CA ASP A 34 -11.37 2.03 -11.77
C ASP A 34 -10.62 0.74 -11.37
N SER A 35 -10.76 0.32 -10.11
CA SER A 35 -10.15 -0.92 -9.60
C SER A 35 -10.74 -2.20 -10.20
N LYS A 36 -11.94 -2.12 -10.81
CA LYS A 36 -12.64 -3.27 -11.38
C LYS A 36 -12.24 -3.52 -12.83
N LEU A 37 -11.32 -2.73 -13.38
CA LEU A 37 -10.77 -2.96 -14.71
C LEU A 37 -10.26 -4.40 -14.82
N ALA A 38 -10.67 -5.08 -15.88
CA ALA A 38 -10.28 -6.47 -16.12
C ALA A 38 -8.76 -6.68 -16.05
N SER A 39 -7.96 -5.70 -16.49
CA SER A 39 -6.49 -5.76 -16.45
C SER A 39 -5.87 -5.77 -15.05
N ILE A 40 -6.60 -5.34 -14.01
CA ILE A 40 -6.12 -5.27 -12.63
C ILE A 40 -6.20 -6.66 -11.96
N HIS A 41 -7.18 -7.49 -12.33
CA HIS A 41 -7.40 -8.82 -11.73
C HIS A 41 -7.41 -8.76 -10.20
N LEU A 42 -8.27 -7.92 -9.61
CA LEU A 42 -8.39 -7.82 -8.16
C LEU A 42 -9.15 -9.04 -7.61
N GLU A 43 -8.41 -10.01 -7.10
CA GLU A 43 -8.95 -11.33 -6.76
C GLU A 43 -8.79 -11.64 -5.26
N HIS A 44 -9.79 -12.32 -4.70
CA HIS A 44 -9.70 -12.92 -3.37
C HIS A 44 -9.08 -14.31 -3.49
N ILE A 45 -8.10 -14.60 -2.63
CA ILE A 45 -7.43 -15.89 -2.57
C ILE A 45 -7.91 -16.65 -1.33
N SER A 46 -8.64 -17.75 -1.54
CA SER A 46 -9.23 -18.55 -0.47
C SER A 46 -8.22 -19.17 0.50
N SER A 47 -6.96 -19.33 0.08
CA SER A 47 -5.90 -19.89 0.92
C SER A 47 -5.23 -18.87 1.85
N PHE A 48 -5.56 -17.58 1.72
CA PHE A 48 -5.09 -16.55 2.64
C PHE A 48 -5.88 -16.62 3.95
N LYS A 49 -5.17 -16.54 5.08
CA LYS A 49 -5.83 -16.51 6.40
C LYS A 49 -6.67 -15.25 6.61
N ASP A 50 -6.23 -14.12 6.07
CA ASP A 50 -6.96 -12.86 6.11
C ASP A 50 -7.87 -12.72 4.89
N ARG A 51 -9.18 -12.78 5.13
CA ARG A 51 -10.25 -12.66 4.13
C ARG A 51 -10.33 -11.30 3.43
N PHE A 52 -9.67 -10.28 3.97
CA PHE A 52 -9.65 -8.93 3.41
C PHE A 52 -8.48 -8.72 2.45
N LEU A 53 -7.55 -9.66 2.38
CA LEU A 53 -6.48 -9.62 1.42
C LEU A 53 -6.97 -9.92 0.01
N ARG A 54 -6.38 -9.22 -0.95
CA ARG A 54 -6.57 -9.38 -2.38
C ARG A 54 -5.22 -9.42 -3.07
N THR A 55 -5.19 -10.11 -4.20
CA THR A 55 -4.08 -10.03 -5.13
C THR A 55 -4.50 -9.16 -6.30
N ALA A 56 -3.58 -8.35 -6.82
CA ALA A 56 -3.77 -7.65 -8.08
C ALA A 56 -2.55 -7.84 -8.98
N ARG A 57 -2.78 -7.69 -10.27
CA ARG A 57 -1.78 -7.85 -11.31
C ARG A 57 -1.06 -6.53 -11.58
N ILE A 58 0.26 -6.54 -11.35
CA ILE A 58 1.14 -5.46 -11.78
C ILE A 58 1.56 -5.68 -13.25
N ASN A 59 2.01 -6.89 -13.57
CA ASN A 59 2.29 -7.33 -14.94
C ASN A 59 2.15 -8.86 -15.01
N GLN A 60 2.68 -9.51 -16.06
CA GLN A 60 2.61 -10.99 -16.16
C GLN A 60 3.23 -11.69 -14.95
N LYS A 61 4.41 -11.22 -14.53
CA LYS A 61 5.28 -11.89 -13.55
C LYS A 61 5.04 -11.43 -12.11
N TYR A 62 4.65 -10.17 -11.91
CA TYR A 62 4.53 -9.55 -10.58
C TYR A 62 3.08 -9.42 -10.13
N ARG A 63 2.88 -9.52 -8.82
CA ARG A 63 1.60 -9.32 -8.13
C ARG A 63 1.77 -8.31 -6.99
N ALA A 64 0.71 -7.55 -6.78
CA ALA A 64 0.51 -6.72 -5.61
C ALA A 64 -0.39 -7.46 -4.62
N ILE A 65 -0.10 -7.32 -3.32
CA ILE A 65 -0.97 -7.73 -2.23
C ILE A 65 -1.62 -6.48 -1.66
N LEU A 66 -2.95 -6.44 -1.72
CA LEU A 66 -3.76 -5.36 -1.18
C LEU A 66 -4.62 -5.86 -0.02
N ARG A 67 -4.99 -4.96 0.89
CA ARG A 67 -6.05 -5.20 1.87
C ARG A 67 -7.20 -4.23 1.63
N ILE A 68 -8.42 -4.75 1.74
CA ILE A 68 -9.66 -3.96 1.73
C ILE A 68 -10.15 -3.84 3.18
N PRO A 69 -9.76 -2.79 3.91
CA PRO A 69 -10.09 -2.65 5.34
C PRO A 69 -11.60 -2.55 5.59
N ASN A 70 -12.32 -1.89 4.68
CA ASN A 70 -13.76 -1.75 4.71
C ASN A 70 -14.27 -1.81 3.26
N ALA A 71 -15.34 -2.57 3.02
CA ALA A 71 -15.89 -2.74 1.69
C ALA A 71 -16.60 -1.48 1.17
N ASP A 72 -17.05 -0.61 2.07
CA ASP A 72 -17.74 0.65 1.75
C ASP A 72 -16.78 1.83 1.57
N ASP A 73 -15.52 1.66 2.00
CA ASP A 73 -14.49 2.69 1.84
C ASP A 73 -13.74 2.44 0.53
N ASP A 74 -13.65 3.46 -0.32
CA ASP A 74 -12.81 3.47 -1.52
C ASP A 74 -11.30 3.53 -1.19
N ILE A 75 -10.86 2.89 -0.10
CA ILE A 75 -9.48 2.89 0.42
C ILE A 75 -8.90 1.48 0.39
N TYR A 76 -7.71 1.36 -0.18
CA TYR A 76 -7.02 0.09 -0.37
C TYR A 76 -5.58 0.20 0.14
N ASP A 77 -5.20 -0.69 1.05
CA ASP A 77 -3.85 -0.72 1.58
C ASP A 77 -2.96 -1.57 0.67
N LEU A 78 -1.95 -0.98 0.04
CA LEU A 78 -0.94 -1.69 -0.74
C LEU A 78 0.18 -2.16 0.18
N LEU A 79 0.22 -3.47 0.40
CA LEU A 79 1.02 -4.09 1.45
C LEU A 79 2.31 -4.74 0.95
N TRP A 80 2.33 -5.24 -0.29
CA TRP A 80 3.51 -5.90 -0.84
C TRP A 80 3.47 -5.98 -2.36
N ILE A 81 4.65 -6.00 -2.99
CA ILE A 81 4.81 -6.31 -4.42
C ILE A 81 5.98 -7.29 -4.58
N ASP A 82 5.73 -8.40 -5.28
CA ASP A 82 6.77 -9.35 -5.64
C ASP A 82 6.38 -10.17 -6.88
N ASN A 83 7.26 -11.08 -7.28
CA ASN A 83 6.93 -12.17 -8.20
C ASN A 83 5.70 -12.94 -7.69
N HIS A 84 4.97 -13.54 -8.63
CA HIS A 84 3.69 -14.19 -8.35
C HIS A 84 3.72 -15.13 -7.13
N ASP A 85 4.62 -16.11 -7.10
CA ASP A 85 4.62 -17.14 -6.06
C ASP A 85 5.12 -16.61 -4.72
N GLU A 86 6.09 -15.71 -4.75
CA GLU A 86 6.65 -15.03 -3.60
C GLU A 86 5.63 -14.11 -2.92
N ALA A 87 4.86 -13.35 -3.71
CA ALA A 87 3.77 -12.51 -3.20
C ALA A 87 2.67 -13.38 -2.55
N MET A 88 2.30 -14.49 -3.18
CA MET A 88 1.31 -15.43 -2.64
C MET A 88 1.81 -16.07 -1.33
N SER A 89 3.06 -16.51 -1.31
CA SER A 89 3.70 -17.09 -0.12
C SER A 89 3.76 -16.10 1.04
N TRP A 90 4.16 -14.85 0.75
CA TRP A 90 4.23 -13.76 1.72
C TRP A 90 2.88 -13.48 2.38
N ALA A 91 1.79 -13.49 1.60
CA ALA A 91 0.45 -13.17 2.06
C ALA A 91 -0.25 -14.32 2.83
N LYS A 92 0.04 -15.58 2.47
CA LYS A 92 -0.70 -16.78 2.90
C LYS A 92 -1.07 -16.82 4.39
N ASN A 93 -0.11 -16.49 5.26
CA ASN A 93 -0.27 -16.60 6.71
C ASN A 93 -0.44 -15.25 7.44
N LYS A 94 -0.47 -14.13 6.72
CA LYS A 94 -0.61 -12.81 7.34
C LYS A 94 -2.05 -12.55 7.75
N VAL A 95 -2.19 -11.89 8.89
CA VAL A 95 -3.47 -11.43 9.44
C VAL A 95 -3.26 -10.04 9.97
N TYR A 96 -4.11 -9.11 9.52
CA TYR A 96 -4.14 -7.75 10.03
C TYR A 96 -5.35 -7.62 10.96
N ALA A 97 -5.15 -6.95 12.09
CA ALA A 97 -6.26 -6.59 12.95
C ALA A 97 -7.23 -5.67 12.18
N ASP A 98 -8.53 -5.77 12.45
CA ASP A 98 -9.50 -4.85 11.89
C ASP A 98 -9.36 -3.48 12.59
N VAL A 99 -8.34 -2.70 12.20
CA VAL A 99 -8.05 -1.38 12.79
C VAL A 99 -9.16 -0.35 12.49
N TYR A 100 -9.99 -0.61 11.48
CA TYR A 100 -11.03 0.30 11.00
C TYR A 100 -12.45 -0.09 11.44
N ARG A 101 -12.62 -1.12 12.28
CA ARG A 101 -13.94 -1.73 12.53
C ARG A 101 -14.87 -0.91 13.42
N ASN A 102 -14.37 0.13 14.08
CA ASN A 102 -15.19 0.99 14.93
C ASN A 102 -15.04 2.42 14.41
N ASP A 103 -16.17 3.14 14.31
CA ASP A 103 -16.28 4.59 14.06
C ASP A 103 -15.53 5.48 15.09
N GLU A 104 -14.61 4.90 15.87
CA GLU A 104 -13.78 5.53 16.86
C GLU A 104 -12.33 5.36 16.41
N LEU A 105 -11.83 6.34 15.67
CA LEU A 105 -10.41 6.60 15.52
C LEU A 105 -9.77 6.45 16.91
N LEU A 106 -8.82 5.52 17.07
CA LEU A 106 -7.98 5.47 18.28
C LEU A 106 -7.55 6.91 18.63
N PRO A 107 -7.68 7.34 19.90
CA PRO A 107 -7.61 8.75 20.27
C PRO A 107 -6.40 9.48 19.65
N LYS A 108 -6.69 10.60 18.97
CA LYS A 108 -5.77 11.45 18.20
C LYS A 108 -4.72 12.21 19.03
N GLU A 109 -4.19 11.65 20.11
CA GLU A 109 -3.39 12.44 21.06
C GLU A 109 -1.91 12.64 20.73
N THR A 110 -1.40 12.14 19.59
CA THR A 110 0.00 12.41 19.18
C THR A 110 0.19 12.99 17.78
N ALA A 111 -0.88 13.31 17.05
CA ALA A 111 -0.76 14.02 15.78
C ALA A 111 -0.59 15.53 16.04
N LYS A 112 0.62 15.96 16.43
CA LYS A 112 1.02 17.36 16.26
C LYS A 112 1.07 17.65 14.77
N GLN A 113 0.12 18.45 14.33
CA GLN A 113 0.01 18.99 12.98
C GLN A 113 1.31 19.72 12.59
N GLN A 114 1.94 19.35 11.49
CA GLN A 114 2.76 20.27 10.70
C GLN A 114 2.79 19.88 9.21
N SER A 115 2.08 20.70 8.42
CA SER A 115 2.19 21.05 7.00
C SER A 115 2.68 20.04 5.93
N HIS A 116 1.88 19.94 4.86
CA HIS A 116 2.20 19.41 3.52
C HIS A 116 2.37 17.89 3.40
N GLY A 117 1.24 17.19 3.31
CA GLY A 117 1.15 15.76 3.05
C GLY A 117 0.18 15.14 4.05
N LYS A 118 -0.98 14.69 3.59
CA LYS A 118 -2.03 14.16 4.47
C LYS A 118 -1.60 12.78 4.97
N MET A 119 -1.03 12.71 6.17
CA MET A 119 -0.72 11.45 6.85
C MET A 119 -2.03 10.84 7.37
N VAL A 120 -2.37 9.64 6.90
CA VAL A 120 -3.47 8.85 7.47
C VAL A 120 -2.84 7.91 8.50
N ALA A 121 -2.99 8.26 9.78
CA ALA A 121 -2.45 7.48 10.89
C ALA A 121 -3.25 6.20 11.13
N ILE A 122 -2.58 5.06 11.28
CA ILE A 122 -3.23 3.77 11.58
C ILE A 122 -2.22 2.81 12.22
N SER A 123 -2.38 2.57 13.53
CA SER A 123 -1.67 1.56 14.34
C SER A 123 -0.13 1.70 14.40
N SER A 124 0.43 1.78 15.61
CA SER A 124 1.83 2.07 15.96
C SER A 124 2.93 1.14 15.38
N HIS A 125 2.59 0.22 14.48
CA HIS A 125 3.53 -0.70 13.82
C HIS A 125 3.54 -0.65 12.29
N TYR A 126 2.61 0.07 11.64
CA TYR A 126 2.57 0.14 10.18
C TYR A 126 2.44 1.60 9.75
N HIS A 127 3.53 2.20 9.25
CA HIS A 127 3.46 3.52 8.61
C HIS A 127 2.89 3.37 7.20
N PHE A 128 1.92 4.22 6.89
CA PHE A 128 1.14 4.21 5.67
C PHE A 128 1.15 5.59 5.04
N ILE A 129 1.27 5.65 3.72
CA ILE A 129 1.34 6.90 2.96
C ILE A 129 0.29 6.85 1.85
N GLU A 130 -0.67 7.79 1.87
CA GLU A 130 -1.59 8.00 0.75
C GLU A 130 -0.79 8.55 -0.43
N VAL A 131 -0.80 7.85 -1.56
CA VAL A 131 -0.04 8.25 -2.76
C VAL A 131 -0.86 8.04 -4.03
N ASN A 132 -0.72 8.99 -4.95
CA ASN A 132 -1.15 8.84 -6.34
C ASN A 132 0.04 8.54 -7.27
N GLU A 133 -0.24 8.37 -8.57
CA GLU A 133 0.80 8.07 -9.58
C GLU A 133 1.94 9.11 -9.60
N ASN A 134 1.60 10.40 -9.56
CA ASN A 134 2.55 11.50 -9.72
C ASN A 134 3.45 11.63 -8.49
N GLN A 135 2.88 11.43 -7.30
CA GLN A 135 3.62 11.41 -6.05
C GLN A 135 4.56 10.21 -6.01
N LEU A 136 4.08 9.01 -6.38
CA LEU A 136 4.92 7.81 -6.42
C LEU A 136 6.06 7.96 -7.42
N GLU A 137 5.80 8.48 -8.61
CA GLU A 137 6.83 8.74 -9.61
C GLU A 137 7.90 9.72 -9.09
N GLN A 138 7.48 10.80 -8.43
CA GLN A 138 8.41 11.73 -7.79
C GLN A 138 9.23 11.08 -6.68
N PHE A 139 8.64 10.16 -5.89
CA PHE A 139 9.37 9.41 -4.88
C PHE A 139 10.43 8.51 -5.49
N LEU A 140 10.07 7.74 -6.53
CA LEU A 140 10.96 6.76 -7.18
C LEU A 140 12.07 7.40 -8.02
N ASN A 141 11.86 8.63 -8.50
CA ASN A 141 12.83 9.40 -9.28
C ASN A 141 13.64 10.39 -8.42
N GLY A 142 13.17 10.69 -7.21
CA GLY A 142 13.87 11.57 -6.27
C GLY A 142 15.14 10.94 -5.70
N LYS A 143 16.19 11.74 -5.54
CA LYS A 143 17.39 11.36 -4.77
C LYS A 143 16.95 11.01 -3.34
N LEU A 144 17.47 9.92 -2.79
CA LEU A 144 17.15 9.31 -1.49
C LEU A 144 17.06 10.27 -0.27
N GLU A 145 17.46 11.53 -0.40
CA GLU A 145 17.47 12.55 0.66
C GLU A 145 16.06 12.97 1.11
N LYS A 146 15.02 12.95 0.24
CA LYS A 146 13.63 13.14 0.71
C LYS A 146 13.12 11.98 1.57
N TRP A 147 13.73 10.80 1.44
CA TRP A 147 13.34 9.58 2.16
C TRP A 147 13.76 9.61 3.63
N GLN A 148 14.84 10.33 3.95
CA GLN A 148 15.32 10.49 5.33
C GLN A 148 14.36 11.29 6.22
N LEU A 149 13.45 12.10 5.66
CA LEU A 149 12.48 12.84 6.47
C LEU A 149 11.26 12.00 6.85
N PHE A 150 10.97 10.91 6.12
CA PHE A 150 9.77 10.09 6.32
C PHE A 150 10.02 8.75 7.03
N LEU A 151 11.27 8.26 7.04
CA LEU A 151 11.65 6.94 7.59
C LEU A 151 12.49 7.01 8.89
N GLN A 152 12.65 8.19 9.50
CA GLN A 152 13.34 8.26 10.79
C GLN A 152 12.43 7.65 11.87
N PRO A 153 12.93 6.73 12.71
CA PRO A 153 12.19 6.33 13.89
C PRO A 153 11.97 7.60 14.71
N ILE A 154 10.72 7.89 15.05
CA ILE A 154 10.41 8.92 16.04
C ILE A 154 11.18 8.51 17.29
N GLN A 155 12.25 9.22 17.61
CA GLN A 155 12.99 9.00 18.84
C GLN A 155 12.12 9.58 19.97
N TRP A 156 11.81 8.73 20.95
CA TRP A 156 10.94 9.06 22.07
C TRP A 156 11.68 9.89 23.10
#